data_AF-U5DH25-F1
#
_entry.id   AF-U5DH25-F1
#
_cell.length_a   1.000
_cell.length_b   1.000
_cell.length_c   1.000
_cell.angle_alpha   90.00
_cell.angle_beta   90.00
_cell.angle_gamma   90.00
#
_symmetry.space_group_name_H-M   'P 1'
#
loop_
_entity.id
_entity.type
_entity.pdbx_description
1 polymer ?
#
loop_
_entity_poly.entity_id
_entity_poly.type
_entity_poly.pdbx_seq_one_letter_code
_entity_poly.pdbx_strand_id
1 'polypeptide(L)'
;MSETKIQENGSENATTAPQSEQGGALSLQPKQAVVRSIGNRPVEASNLAIAGTFRSLGGERPIFANGMQTVGSFTDAGIRPIAASPLKVAENYSNFGNRPVASNEIDDPGSLMGFLD
;
A
#
# COMPACT_ATOMS: atom_id res chain seq x y z
N MET A 1 -16.83 -59.46 -34.77
CA MET A 1 -16.20 -59.38 -33.43
C MET A 1 -15.04 -60.34 -33.47
N SER A 2 -13.81 -59.84 -33.34
CA SER A 2 -12.61 -60.63 -33.62
C SER A 2 -11.49 -60.30 -32.63
N GLU A 3 -11.07 -61.34 -31.90
CA GLU A 3 -9.75 -61.61 -31.31
C GLU A 3 -9.12 -60.58 -30.31
N THR A 4 -8.78 -60.89 -29.05
CA THR A 4 -7.92 -61.99 -28.48
C THR A 4 -6.44 -61.72 -28.78
N LYS A 5 -5.45 -61.64 -27.85
CA LYS A 5 -5.27 -61.81 -26.38
C LYS A 5 -3.76 -61.48 -26.08
N ILE A 6 -3.22 -61.77 -24.88
CA ILE A 6 -1.76 -62.05 -24.60
C ILE A 6 -0.85 -60.79 -24.57
N GLN A 7 0.23 -60.59 -23.80
CA GLN A 7 0.91 -61.10 -22.56
C GLN A 7 1.98 -60.00 -22.19
N GLU A 8 2.80 -59.98 -21.12
CA GLU A 8 2.82 -60.48 -19.71
C GLU A 8 4.21 -60.11 -19.09
N ASN A 9 4.34 -60.04 -17.76
CA ASN A 9 5.60 -59.81 -16.99
C ASN A 9 6.22 -58.39 -17.13
N GLY A 10 7.00 -57.86 -16.17
CA GLY A 10 7.59 -58.44 -14.95
C GLY A 10 9.14 -58.34 -15.01
N SER A 11 9.81 -58.20 -13.85
CA SER A 11 11.29 -58.12 -13.68
C SER A 11 11.92 -56.73 -14.01
N GLU A 12 12.93 -56.15 -13.33
CA GLU A 12 13.52 -56.30 -11.97
C GLU A 12 14.57 -55.17 -11.72
N ASN A 13 15.16 -55.15 -10.51
CA ASN A 13 16.49 -54.60 -10.15
C ASN A 13 16.74 -53.08 -10.25
N ALA A 14 16.81 -52.33 -9.13
CA ALA A 14 17.86 -52.32 -8.08
C ALA A 14 18.86 -51.15 -8.25
N THR A 15 19.61 -50.85 -7.17
CA THR A 15 20.84 -50.01 -7.13
C THR A 15 20.58 -48.49 -7.09
N THR A 16 21.11 -47.68 -6.17
CA THR A 16 21.84 -47.89 -4.90
C THR A 16 21.83 -46.57 -4.09
N ALA A 17 21.85 -46.62 -2.76
CA ALA A 17 22.05 -45.44 -1.91
C ALA A 17 23.53 -45.00 -1.90
N PRO A 18 23.83 -43.71 -1.68
CA PRO A 18 24.25 -43.40 -0.31
C PRO A 18 23.72 -42.07 0.24
N GLN A 19 23.74 -41.96 1.57
CA GLN A 19 23.60 -40.72 2.31
C GLN A 19 24.94 -39.95 2.33
N SER A 20 24.89 -38.62 2.20
CA SER A 20 25.84 -37.67 2.77
C SER A 20 25.11 -36.33 2.88
N GLU A 21 24.55 -36.02 4.05
CA GLU A 21 25.18 -35.29 5.16
C GLU A 21 25.41 -33.79 4.88
N GLN A 22 25.18 -32.98 5.92
CA GLN A 22 24.92 -31.54 5.88
C GLN A 22 25.99 -30.73 5.12
N GLY A 23 25.66 -30.31 3.89
CA GLY A 23 26.37 -29.28 3.13
C GLY A 23 25.64 -27.93 3.14
N GLY A 24 25.74 -27.18 4.23
CA GLY A 24 25.43 -25.73 4.28
C GLY A 24 24.12 -25.28 3.64
N ALA A 25 22.97 -25.61 4.25
CA ALA A 25 21.67 -25.11 3.82
C ALA A 25 21.56 -23.59 4.05
N LEU A 26 22.05 -22.79 3.10
CA LEU A 26 21.77 -21.37 3.02
C LEU A 26 20.26 -21.23 2.76
N SER A 27 19.52 -20.96 3.84
CA SER A 27 18.10 -20.65 3.80
C SER A 27 17.85 -19.61 2.72
N LEU A 28 17.20 -20.04 1.63
CA LEU A 28 16.68 -19.13 0.63
C LEU A 28 15.50 -18.38 1.27
N GLN A 29 15.81 -17.32 2.01
CA GLN A 29 14.87 -16.24 2.24
C GLN A 29 14.19 -15.93 0.91
N PRO A 30 12.85 -15.80 0.85
CA PRO A 30 12.14 -15.57 -0.40
C PRO A 30 12.74 -14.30 -1.02
N LYS A 31 13.52 -14.51 -2.08
CA LYS A 31 14.33 -13.49 -2.73
C LYS A 31 13.36 -12.48 -3.31
N GLN A 32 13.13 -11.40 -2.55
CA GLN A 32 12.28 -10.28 -2.92
C GLN A 32 12.60 -9.94 -4.36
N ALA A 33 11.59 -10.02 -5.23
CA ALA A 33 11.80 -10.04 -6.66
C ALA A 33 12.59 -8.78 -7.03
N VAL A 34 13.87 -8.95 -7.41
CA VAL A 34 14.75 -7.82 -7.72
C VAL A 34 14.25 -7.22 -9.02
N VAL A 35 13.32 -6.27 -8.88
CA VAL A 35 12.84 -5.42 -9.96
C VAL A 35 14.05 -4.62 -10.42
N ARG A 36 14.69 -5.10 -11.49
CA ARG A 36 15.88 -4.48 -12.06
C ARG A 36 15.49 -3.16 -12.70
N SER A 37 15.55 -2.10 -11.91
CA SER A 37 15.48 -0.74 -12.42
C SER A 37 16.63 -0.50 -13.41
N ILE A 38 16.47 0.49 -14.30
CA ILE A 38 17.50 0.85 -15.28
C ILE A 38 18.78 1.23 -14.52
N GLY A 39 19.85 0.46 -14.75
CA GLY A 39 21.12 0.61 -14.04
C GLY A 39 21.24 -0.16 -12.71
N ASN A 40 20.42 -1.21 -12.48
CA ASN A 40 20.49 -2.10 -11.31
C ASN A 40 20.41 -1.37 -9.95
N ARG A 41 19.68 -0.25 -9.86
CA ARG A 41 19.50 0.45 -8.58
C ARG A 41 18.56 -0.36 -7.70
N PRO A 42 18.88 -0.57 -6.40
CA PRO A 42 17.95 -1.16 -5.45
C PRO A 42 16.64 -0.36 -5.40
N VAL A 43 15.52 -1.07 -5.35
CA VAL A 43 14.18 -0.49 -5.18
C VAL A 43 13.40 -1.35 -4.19
N GLU A 44 12.65 -0.68 -3.31
CA GLU A 44 11.79 -1.32 -2.32
C GLU A 44 10.32 -1.17 -2.74
N ALA A 45 9.45 -2.06 -2.26
CA ALA A 45 8.02 -1.90 -2.41
C ALA A 45 7.52 -0.72 -1.53
N SER A 46 6.53 0.02 -2.02
CA SER A 46 5.94 1.13 -1.27
C SER A 46 4.78 0.66 -0.40
N ASN A 47 4.62 1.24 0.80
CA ASN A 47 3.52 0.95 1.73
C ASN A 47 2.17 1.58 1.34
N LEU A 48 2.01 2.04 0.09
CA LEU A 48 0.78 2.66 -0.40
C LEU A 48 -0.28 1.61 -0.77
N ALA A 49 -1.45 1.68 -0.13
CA ALA A 49 -2.60 0.85 -0.48
C ALA A 49 -3.35 1.40 -1.71
N ILE A 50 -3.70 0.51 -2.64
CA ILE A 50 -4.53 0.84 -3.82
C ILE A 50 -6.00 0.59 -3.46
N ALA A 51 -6.81 1.64 -3.51
CA ALA A 51 -8.26 1.59 -3.26
C ALA A 51 -9.06 1.19 -4.51
N GLY A 52 -8.49 1.38 -5.70
CA GLY A 52 -9.08 0.97 -6.97
C GLY A 52 -8.21 1.35 -8.17
N THR A 53 -8.66 1.07 -9.38
CA THR A 53 -8.02 1.50 -10.62
C THR A 53 -9.05 2.11 -11.56
N PHE A 54 -8.63 3.03 -12.42
CA PHE A 54 -9.44 3.53 -13.53
C PHE A 54 -8.65 3.49 -14.84
N ARG A 55 -9.37 3.37 -15.96
CA ARG A 55 -8.76 3.34 -17.30
C ARG A 55 -8.82 4.73 -17.91
N SER A 56 -7.68 5.25 -18.36
CA SER A 56 -7.59 6.55 -19.04
C SER A 56 -6.46 6.54 -20.06
N LEU A 57 -6.73 7.09 -21.25
CA LEU A 57 -5.79 7.21 -22.37
C LEU A 57 -4.97 5.93 -22.64
N GLY A 58 -5.67 4.79 -22.69
CA GLY A 58 -5.08 3.48 -23.03
C GLY A 58 -4.39 2.72 -21.90
N GLY A 59 -4.29 3.27 -20.68
CA GLY A 59 -3.66 2.60 -19.54
C GLY A 59 -4.54 2.56 -18.29
N GLU A 60 -4.25 1.63 -17.39
CA GLU A 60 -4.76 1.65 -16.02
C GLU A 60 -3.97 2.66 -15.17
N ARG A 61 -4.69 3.33 -14.26
CA ARG A 61 -4.19 4.35 -13.33
C ARG A 61 -4.64 3.94 -11.93
N PRO A 62 -3.72 3.75 -10.95
CA PRO A 62 -4.11 3.42 -9.59
C PRO A 62 -4.74 4.63 -8.89
N ILE A 63 -5.73 4.35 -8.04
CA ILE A 63 -6.31 5.27 -7.07
C ILE A 63 -5.81 4.81 -5.70
N PHE A 64 -5.00 5.63 -5.04
CA PHE A 64 -4.48 5.30 -3.71
C PHE A 64 -5.51 5.61 -2.62
N ALA A 65 -5.50 4.81 -1.57
CA ALA A 65 -6.26 5.08 -0.36
C ALA A 65 -5.71 6.36 0.34
N ASN A 66 -6.60 7.14 0.94
CA ASN A 66 -6.27 8.35 1.69
C ASN A 66 -7.03 8.34 3.03
N GLY A 67 -6.39 8.80 4.10
CA GLY A 67 -7.00 8.95 5.44
C GLY A 67 -7.78 10.26 5.64
N MET A 68 -7.79 11.16 4.65
CA MET A 68 -8.56 12.41 4.69
C MET A 68 -10.08 12.14 4.74
N GLN A 69 -10.75 12.66 5.76
CA GLN A 69 -12.22 12.68 5.82
C GLN A 69 -12.76 13.85 4.99
N THR A 70 -13.58 13.57 3.97
CA THR A 70 -14.28 14.57 3.17
C THR A 70 -15.69 14.77 3.73
N VAL A 71 -16.08 16.03 4.01
CA VAL A 71 -17.41 16.39 4.55
C VAL A 71 -18.40 16.88 3.48
N GLY A 72 -17.91 17.21 2.30
CA GLY A 72 -18.73 17.66 1.17
C GLY A 72 -17.88 18.00 -0.05
N SER A 73 -18.50 18.54 -1.10
CA SER A 73 -17.83 19.01 -2.31
C SER A 73 -18.40 20.34 -2.75
N PHE A 74 -17.53 21.28 -3.11
CA PHE A 74 -17.89 22.50 -3.81
C PHE A 74 -17.92 22.24 -5.33
N THR A 75 -18.86 22.84 -6.06
CA THR A 75 -19.15 22.48 -7.47
C THR A 75 -18.95 23.60 -8.50
N ASP A 76 -19.04 24.87 -8.09
CA ASP A 76 -19.11 26.01 -9.04
C ASP A 76 -17.82 26.21 -9.86
N ALA A 77 -16.70 25.62 -9.40
CA ALA A 77 -15.40 25.65 -10.06
C ALA A 77 -14.86 24.23 -10.31
N GLY A 78 -15.74 23.31 -10.70
CA GLY A 78 -15.51 21.86 -10.75
C GLY A 78 -15.66 21.20 -9.38
N ILE A 79 -15.64 19.87 -9.33
CA ILE A 79 -15.79 19.11 -8.07
C ILE A 79 -14.52 19.27 -7.23
N ARG A 80 -14.61 20.05 -6.15
CA ARG A 80 -13.53 20.28 -5.18
C ARG A 80 -13.93 19.73 -3.81
N PRO A 81 -13.30 18.65 -3.32
CA PRO A 81 -13.66 18.08 -2.02
C PRO A 81 -13.31 19.06 -0.88
N ILE A 82 -14.16 19.09 0.13
CA ILE A 82 -13.99 19.86 1.36
C ILE A 82 -13.59 18.87 2.46
N ALA A 83 -12.36 19.00 2.96
CA ALA A 83 -11.86 18.17 4.05
C ALA A 83 -12.45 18.60 5.41
N ALA A 84 -12.64 17.64 6.32
CA ALA A 84 -12.87 17.92 7.73
C ALA A 84 -11.64 18.61 8.32
N SER A 85 -11.86 19.65 9.13
CA SER A 85 -10.82 20.26 9.96
C SER A 85 -11.14 20.00 11.43
N PRO A 86 -10.16 19.57 12.26
CA PRO A 86 -10.35 19.47 13.71
C PRO A 86 -10.30 20.84 14.41
N LEU A 87 -10.06 21.93 13.68
CA LEU A 87 -9.98 23.28 14.23
C LEU A 87 -11.32 23.73 14.82
N LYS A 88 -11.33 23.98 16.13
CA LYS A 88 -12.44 24.69 16.80
C LYS A 88 -12.35 26.18 16.48
N VAL A 89 -13.31 26.69 15.72
CA VAL A 89 -13.47 28.11 15.43
C VAL A 89 -14.40 28.72 16.48
N ALA A 90 -13.96 29.80 17.12
CA ALA A 90 -14.75 30.52 18.12
C ALA A 90 -15.69 31.54 17.46
N GLU A 91 -15.16 32.33 16.52
CA GLU A 91 -15.87 33.44 15.88
C GLU A 91 -15.54 33.55 14.39
N ASN A 92 -16.52 33.99 13.59
CA ASN A 92 -16.33 34.33 12.18
C ASN A 92 -16.68 35.81 11.94
N TYR A 93 -15.67 36.62 11.61
CA TYR A 93 -15.90 37.99 11.16
C TYR A 93 -16.18 38.02 9.65
N SER A 94 -17.25 38.70 9.23
CA SER A 94 -17.68 38.78 7.82
C SER A 94 -17.36 40.14 7.15
N ASN A 95 -17.06 41.17 7.94
CA ASN A 95 -16.86 42.55 7.44
C ASN A 95 -15.72 42.71 6.42
N PHE A 96 -14.75 41.78 6.39
CA PHE A 96 -13.67 41.72 5.40
C PHE A 96 -13.64 40.37 4.66
N GLY A 97 -14.82 39.76 4.48
CA GLY A 97 -15.02 38.37 4.09
C GLY A 97 -14.77 37.41 5.26
N ASN A 98 -15.20 36.15 5.12
CA ASN A 98 -15.10 35.15 6.19
C ASN A 98 -13.66 35.01 6.70
N ARG A 99 -13.42 35.45 7.95
CA ARG A 99 -12.17 35.21 8.69
C ARG A 99 -12.51 34.45 9.98
N PRO A 100 -12.23 33.14 10.03
CA PRO A 100 -12.39 32.36 11.25
C PRO A 100 -11.28 32.71 12.24
N VAL A 101 -11.65 32.86 13.52
CA VAL A 101 -10.78 33.17 14.64
C VAL A 101 -10.87 32.03 15.66
N ALA A 102 -9.71 31.55 16.11
CA ALA A 102 -9.62 30.54 17.17
C ALA A 102 -9.87 31.18 18.55
N SER A 103 -10.15 30.37 19.58
CA SER A 103 -10.24 30.88 20.95
C SER A 103 -8.89 31.43 21.43
N ASN A 104 -8.92 32.50 22.22
CA ASN A 104 -7.76 32.97 22.98
C ASN A 104 -7.59 32.22 24.31
N GLU A 105 -8.58 31.43 24.74
CA GLU A 105 -8.48 30.56 25.90
C GLU A 105 -7.51 29.42 25.63
N ILE A 106 -6.45 29.32 26.44
CA ILE A 106 -5.40 28.30 26.35
C ILE A 106 -5.68 27.22 27.40
N ASP A 107 -5.84 25.96 26.95
CA ASP A 107 -6.19 24.83 27.84
C ASP A 107 -5.15 24.58 28.96
N ASP A 108 -3.86 24.68 28.65
CA ASP A 108 -2.77 24.65 29.65
C ASP A 108 -1.57 25.51 29.20
N PRO A 109 -1.22 26.60 29.92
CA PRO A 109 -0.04 27.40 29.62
C PRO A 109 1.28 26.66 29.93
N GLY A 110 1.28 25.67 30.84
CA GLY A 110 2.47 24.91 31.22
C GLY A 110 3.03 24.08 30.06
N SER A 111 2.17 23.31 29.39
CA SER A 111 2.48 22.57 28.17
C SER A 111 2.96 23.48 27.02
N LEU A 112 2.50 24.74 26.97
CA LEU A 112 2.82 25.66 25.88
C LEU A 112 4.19 26.34 26.06
N MET A 113 4.65 26.57 27.29
CA MET A 113 5.98 27.18 27.55
C MET A 113 7.16 26.27 27.18
N GLY A 114 6.94 24.97 26.91
CA GLY A 114 7.95 24.05 26.37
C GLY A 114 8.24 24.20 24.88
N PHE A 115 7.52 25.08 24.17
CA PHE A 115 7.68 25.35 22.73
C PHE A 115 8.19 26.77 22.43
N LEU A 116 8.61 27.51 23.46
CA LEU A 116 9.30 28.79 23.35
C LEU A 116 10.76 28.56 23.71
N ASP A 117 11.65 28.74 22.72
CA ASP A 117 13.12 28.70 22.85
C ASP A 117 13.65 30.06 23.35
#